data_AF-A0A499S266-F1
#
_entry.id   AF-A0A499S266-F1
#
_cell.length_a   1.000
_cell.length_b   1.000
_cell.length_c   1.000
_cell.angle_alpha   90.00
_cell.angle_beta   90.00
_cell.angle_gamma   90.00
#
_symmetry.space_group_name_H-M   'P 1'
#
loop_
_entity.id
_entity.type
_entity.pdbx_description
1 polymer ?
#
loop_
_entity_poly.entity_id
_entity_poly.type
_entity_poly.pdbx_seq_one_letter_code
_entity_poly.pdbx_strand_id
1 'polypeptide(L)'
;MNYFRYKQFNKGVITVAVGYYLRYALSYRDISEILRERGVNVHHSTVYRWVQEYAPIVYQIWKKKHKKAYYKWRIDETYIKIKGKWNYLYRAIDAEGHTLDIWLRKKRDHQSAYAFIKRLIKQFGKPQMIITDQAPSTKVAMTKIVKVFKLNPNCHCTSKYLNNLIEQDHRHIKVRKTRYQSLNTAKNTLKGIECIYGLYKKNRRSLQIYGFSPCYEISHMLAS
;
A
#
# COMPACT_ATOMS: atom_id res chain seq x y z
N MET A 1 -10.25 -12.64 17.28
CA MET A 1 -9.48 -13.73 16.62
C MET A 1 -8.02 -13.60 17.06
N ASN A 2 -7.40 -14.60 17.68
CA ASN A 2 -6.03 -14.45 18.18
C ASN A 2 -4.99 -14.74 17.07
N TYR A 3 -4.50 -13.69 16.40
CA TYR A 3 -3.53 -13.80 15.30
C TYR A 3 -2.16 -14.35 15.70
N PHE A 4 -1.83 -14.37 16.99
CA PHE A 4 -0.54 -14.82 17.51
C PHE A 4 -0.61 -16.19 18.18
N ARG A 5 -1.76 -16.88 18.10
CA ARG A 5 -1.92 -18.22 18.66
C ARG A 5 -0.90 -19.17 18.03
N TYR A 6 -0.25 -19.98 18.86
CA TYR A 6 0.77 -20.97 18.45
C TYR A 6 2.05 -20.40 17.83
N LYS A 7 2.35 -19.12 18.01
CA LYS A 7 3.63 -18.55 17.57
C LYS A 7 4.70 -18.84 18.62
N GLN A 8 5.85 -19.32 18.16
CA GLN A 8 7.03 -19.56 19.01
C GLN A 8 7.54 -18.28 19.67
N PHE A 9 7.41 -17.13 19.00
CA PHE A 9 7.90 -15.84 19.49
C PHE A 9 6.74 -14.99 20.01
N ASN A 10 7.02 -14.19 21.04
CA ASN A 10 6.08 -13.23 21.60
C ASN A 10 5.60 -12.23 20.51
N LYS A 11 4.33 -11.82 20.58
CA LYS A 11 3.73 -10.80 19.71
C LYS A 11 4.59 -9.53 19.58
N GLY A 12 5.27 -9.10 20.65
CA GLY A 12 6.16 -7.93 20.63
C GLY A 12 7.31 -8.09 19.64
N VAL A 13 8.00 -9.23 19.66
CA VAL A 13 9.11 -9.54 18.73
C VAL A 13 8.60 -9.55 17.28
N ILE A 14 7.47 -10.22 17.04
CA ILE A 14 6.89 -10.35 15.71
C ILE A 14 6.47 -8.99 15.15
N THR A 15 5.76 -8.19 15.94
CA THR A 15 5.27 -6.87 15.52
C THR A 15 6.40 -5.86 15.32
N VAL A 16 7.47 -5.93 16.12
CA VAL A 16 8.69 -5.15 15.88
C VAL A 16 9.32 -5.53 14.55
N ALA A 17 9.55 -6.83 14.31
CA ALA A 17 10.19 -7.31 13.09
C ALA A 17 9.38 -6.94 11.83
N VAL A 18 8.06 -7.19 11.85
CA VAL A 18 7.16 -6.85 10.75
C VAL A 18 7.07 -5.34 10.57
N GLY A 19 6.90 -4.59 11.66
CA GLY A 19 6.81 -3.13 11.63
C GLY A 19 8.06 -2.49 11.05
N TYR A 20 9.24 -2.97 11.44
CA TYR A 20 10.51 -2.46 10.95
C TYR A 20 10.68 -2.72 9.46
N TYR A 21 10.37 -3.92 8.98
CA TYR A 21 10.44 -4.22 7.55
C TYR A 21 9.46 -3.37 6.72
N LEU A 22 8.22 -3.19 7.22
CA LEU A 22 7.18 -2.46 6.51
C LEU A 22 7.34 -0.93 6.61
N ARG A 23 8.09 -0.41 7.58
CA ARG A 23 8.33 1.04 7.75
C ARG A 23 9.69 1.50 7.25
N TYR A 24 10.74 0.74 7.53
CA TYR A 24 12.11 1.09 7.22
C TYR A 24 12.58 0.25 6.02
N ALA A 25 13.45 0.80 5.17
CA ALA A 25 13.95 0.10 3.98
C ALA A 25 15.00 -0.97 4.32
N LEU A 26 14.80 -1.69 5.42
CA LEU A 26 15.67 -2.72 5.97
C LEU A 26 15.46 -4.06 5.25
N SER A 27 16.53 -4.84 5.13
CA SER A 27 16.48 -6.23 4.69
C SER A 27 16.00 -7.16 5.82
N TYR A 28 15.59 -8.38 5.47
CA TYR A 28 15.26 -9.38 6.48
C TYR A 28 16.47 -9.80 7.33
N ARG A 29 17.69 -9.66 6.80
CA ARG A 29 18.93 -9.95 7.53
C ARG A 29 19.24 -8.84 8.52
N ASP A 30 19.13 -7.58 8.10
CA ASP A 30 19.31 -6.42 8.98
C ASP A 30 18.40 -6.53 10.20
N ILE A 31 17.13 -6.93 10.01
CA ILE A 31 16.19 -7.11 11.13
C ILE A 31 16.59 -8.29 12.02
N SER A 32 17.07 -9.39 11.45
CA SER A 32 17.57 -10.55 12.19
C SER A 32 18.80 -10.18 13.04
N GLU A 33 19.69 -9.35 12.50
CA GLU A 33 20.87 -8.81 13.18
C GLU A 33 20.48 -7.85 14.31
N ILE A 34 19.60 -6.87 14.04
CA ILE A 34 19.08 -5.94 15.04
C ILE A 34 18.38 -6.69 16.19
N LEU A 35 17.62 -7.75 15.90
CA LEU A 35 16.99 -8.57 16.94
C LEU A 35 18.02 -9.35 17.76
N ARG A 36 19.09 -9.84 17.12
CA ARG A 36 20.19 -10.55 17.79
C ARG A 36 20.94 -9.65 18.76
N GLU A 37 21.19 -8.40 18.39
CA GLU A 37 21.78 -7.38 19.27
C GLU A 37 20.91 -7.12 20.51
N ARG A 38 19.61 -7.41 20.44
CA ARG A 38 18.66 -7.32 21.56
C ARG A 38 18.43 -8.66 22.27
N GLY A 39 19.29 -9.65 22.05
CA GLY A 39 19.22 -10.98 22.68
C GLY A 39 18.19 -11.93 22.07
N VAL A 40 17.58 -11.59 20.94
CA VAL A 40 16.55 -12.43 20.29
C VAL A 40 17.11 -13.06 19.02
N ASN A 41 17.41 -14.37 19.08
CA ASN A 41 17.93 -15.10 17.93
C ASN A 41 16.80 -15.56 17.00
N VAL A 42 16.60 -14.84 15.89
CA VAL A 42 15.61 -15.17 14.85
C VAL A 42 16.31 -15.29 13.51
N HIS A 43 16.12 -16.38 12.78
CA HIS A 43 16.61 -16.49 11.42
C HIS A 43 15.84 -15.56 10.46
N HIS A 44 16.53 -14.89 9.53
CA HIS A 44 15.91 -13.94 8.59
C HIS A 44 14.74 -14.51 7.77
N SER A 45 14.74 -15.82 7.46
CA SER A 45 13.62 -16.47 6.77
C SER A 45 12.34 -16.52 7.63
N THR A 46 12.46 -16.55 8.95
CA THR A 46 11.33 -16.45 9.89
C THR A 46 10.71 -15.05 9.85
N VAL A 47 11.55 -14.00 9.81
CA VAL A 47 11.08 -12.61 9.60
C VAL A 47 10.33 -12.48 8.28
N TYR A 48 10.86 -13.07 7.19
CA TYR A 48 10.18 -13.11 5.91
C TYR A 48 8.79 -13.75 6.01
N ARG A 49 8.66 -14.91 6.66
CA ARG A 49 7.38 -15.59 6.84
C ARG A 49 6.38 -14.73 7.60
N TRP A 50 6.80 -14.06 8.69
CA TRP A 50 5.96 -13.13 9.42
C TRP A 50 5.48 -11.97 8.55
N VAL A 51 6.36 -11.36 7.76
CA VAL A 51 5.94 -10.27 6.86
C VAL A 51 4.93 -10.78 5.83
N GLN A 52 5.14 -11.95 5.24
CA GLN A 52 4.20 -12.52 4.27
C GLN A 52 2.83 -12.83 4.88
N GLU A 53 2.80 -13.25 6.14
CA GLU A 53 1.59 -13.57 6.89
C GLU A 53 0.83 -12.31 7.33
N TYR A 54 1.49 -11.39 8.04
CA TYR A 54 0.81 -10.28 8.70
C TYR A 54 0.56 -9.08 7.80
N ALA A 55 1.42 -8.79 6.82
CA ALA A 55 1.26 -7.65 5.91
C ALA A 55 -0.12 -7.59 5.20
N PRO A 56 -0.64 -8.70 4.61
CA PRO A 56 -1.97 -8.67 4.01
C PRO A 56 -3.10 -8.56 5.05
N ILE A 57 -2.93 -9.12 6.25
CA ILE A 57 -3.93 -9.05 7.34
C ILE A 57 -4.07 -7.61 7.81
N VAL A 58 -2.96 -6.94 8.16
CA VAL A 58 -3.00 -5.54 8.62
C VAL A 58 -3.57 -4.62 7.55
N TYR A 59 -3.27 -4.87 6.27
CA TYR A 59 -3.86 -4.10 5.17
C TYR A 59 -5.38 -4.30 5.08
N GLN A 60 -5.89 -5.52 5.28
CA GLN A 60 -7.33 -5.77 5.26
C GLN A 60 -8.06 -5.08 6.43
N ILE A 61 -7.49 -5.13 7.64
CA ILE A 61 -8.04 -4.45 8.82
C ILE A 61 -8.04 -2.94 8.59
N TRP A 62 -6.91 -2.39 8.13
CA TRP A 62 -6.79 -0.99 7.78
C TRP A 62 -7.82 -0.59 6.72
N LYS A 63 -7.95 -1.35 5.63
CA LYS A 63 -8.92 -1.09 4.56
C LYS A 63 -10.38 -1.15 5.04
N LYS A 64 -10.71 -2.04 5.98
CA LYS A 64 -12.06 -2.10 6.58
C LYS A 64 -12.36 -0.87 7.45
N LYS A 65 -11.36 -0.32 8.14
CA LYS A 65 -11.49 0.91 8.96
C LYS A 65 -11.56 2.18 8.09
N HIS A 66 -10.90 2.19 6.93
CA HIS A 66 -10.84 3.34 6.01
C HIS A 66 -11.90 3.23 4.90
N LYS A 67 -13.17 3.50 5.25
CA LYS A 67 -14.31 3.44 4.30
C LYS A 67 -14.66 4.77 3.63
N LYS A 68 -14.11 5.88 4.11
CA LYS A 68 -14.37 7.22 3.56
C LYS A 68 -13.22 7.61 2.65
N ALA A 69 -13.54 8.19 1.50
CA ALA A 69 -12.61 8.81 0.58
C ALA A 69 -13.10 10.23 0.28
N TYR A 70 -12.17 11.17 0.13
CA TYR A 70 -12.51 12.49 -0.36
C TYR A 70 -12.90 12.47 -1.84
N TYR A 71 -13.59 13.52 -2.29
CA TYR A 71 -14.22 13.57 -3.60
C TYR A 71 -13.25 13.66 -4.80
N LYS A 72 -11.96 13.96 -4.58
CA LYS A 72 -10.94 14.04 -5.63
C LYS A 72 -9.93 12.91 -5.46
N TRP A 73 -9.76 12.09 -6.50
CA TRP A 73 -8.84 10.95 -6.50
C TRP A 73 -7.72 11.17 -7.51
N ARG A 74 -6.51 10.73 -7.15
CA ARG A 74 -5.37 10.65 -8.05
C ARG A 74 -5.03 9.19 -8.26
N ILE A 75 -4.93 8.78 -9.51
CA ILE A 75 -4.69 7.39 -9.90
C ILE A 75 -3.52 7.36 -10.86
N ASP A 76 -2.51 6.58 -10.51
CA ASP A 76 -1.29 6.46 -11.30
C ASP A 76 -0.70 5.06 -11.18
N GLU A 77 0.19 4.75 -12.11
CA GLU A 77 0.83 3.46 -12.28
C GLU A 77 2.33 3.61 -12.03
N THR A 78 2.92 2.68 -11.27
CA THR A 78 4.36 2.67 -11.07
C THR A 78 4.99 1.30 -11.29
N TYR A 79 6.25 1.30 -11.70
CA TYR A 79 6.97 0.09 -12.07
C TYR A 79 7.63 -0.54 -10.85
N ILE A 80 7.40 -1.85 -10.67
CA ILE A 80 8.03 -2.67 -9.63
C ILE A 80 8.73 -3.86 -10.29
N LYS A 81 10.01 -4.08 -9.95
CA LYS A 81 10.80 -5.20 -10.49
C LYS A 81 10.58 -6.46 -9.65
N ILE A 82 10.14 -7.54 -10.29
CA ILE A 82 9.89 -8.85 -9.66
C ILE A 82 10.63 -9.91 -10.47
N LYS A 83 11.55 -10.64 -9.84
CA LYS A 83 12.42 -11.63 -10.49
C LYS A 83 13.00 -11.12 -11.82
N GLY A 84 13.53 -9.90 -11.80
CA GLY A 84 14.13 -9.26 -12.96
C GLY A 84 13.16 -8.60 -13.95
N LYS A 85 11.85 -8.88 -13.89
CA LYS A 85 10.84 -8.37 -14.83
C LYS A 85 10.06 -7.19 -14.25
N TRP A 86 9.80 -6.18 -15.07
CA TRP A 86 8.96 -5.05 -14.69
C TRP A 86 7.48 -5.45 -14.63
N ASN A 87 6.82 -5.05 -13.55
CA ASN A 87 5.40 -5.22 -13.29
C ASN A 87 4.80 -3.86 -12.91
N TYR A 88 3.48 -3.75 -12.99
CA TYR A 88 2.74 -2.49 -12.84
C TYR A 88 1.96 -2.49 -11.53
N LEU A 89 2.26 -1.52 -10.68
CA LEU A 89 1.54 -1.25 -9.44
C LEU A 89 0.63 -0.05 -9.66
N TYR A 90 -0.66 -0.32 -9.81
CA TYR A 90 -1.70 0.70 -9.83
C TYR A 90 -1.91 1.19 -8.39
N ARG A 91 -1.97 2.50 -8.21
CA ARG A 91 -2.18 3.14 -6.92
C ARG A 91 -3.22 4.23 -7.05
N ALA A 92 -3.99 4.42 -5.98
CA ALA A 92 -4.93 5.51 -5.87
C ALA A 92 -4.76 6.19 -4.52
N ILE A 93 -4.71 7.52 -4.52
CA ILE A 93 -4.73 8.36 -3.33
C ILE A 93 -5.85 9.39 -3.43
N ASP A 94 -6.34 9.86 -2.30
CA ASP A 94 -7.35 10.92 -2.26
C ASP A 94 -6.74 12.34 -2.26
N ALA A 95 -7.59 13.34 -2.07
CA ALA A 95 -7.22 14.76 -2.04
C ALA A 95 -6.16 15.07 -0.97
N GLU A 96 -6.27 14.41 0.18
CA GLU A 96 -5.36 14.55 1.32
C GLU A 96 -4.16 13.59 1.21
N GLY A 97 -4.04 12.83 0.12
CA GLY A 97 -2.94 11.89 -0.06
C GLY A 97 -3.06 10.62 0.79
N HIS A 98 -4.24 10.28 1.33
CA HIS A 98 -4.45 8.96 1.90
C HIS A 98 -4.60 7.93 0.80
N THR A 99 -3.95 6.77 0.97
CA THR A 99 -4.07 5.66 0.02
C THR A 99 -5.50 5.12 0.05
N LEU A 100 -6.13 5.00 -1.12
CA LEU A 100 -7.44 4.38 -1.30
C LEU A 100 -7.31 2.88 -1.56
N ASP A 101 -6.42 2.51 -2.49
CA ASP A 101 -6.14 1.12 -2.81
C ASP A 101 -4.86 0.98 -3.63
N ILE A 102 -4.35 -0.26 -3.69
CA ILE A 102 -3.28 -0.65 -4.61
C ILE A 102 -3.61 -1.92 -5.38
N TRP A 103 -3.01 -2.10 -6.55
CA TRP A 103 -3.15 -3.33 -7.31
C TRP A 103 -1.92 -3.63 -8.18
N LEU A 104 -1.28 -4.76 -7.91
CA LEU A 104 -0.12 -5.23 -8.67
C LEU A 104 -0.56 -6.16 -9.83
N ARG A 105 -0.06 -5.87 -11.04
CA ARG A 105 -0.37 -6.59 -12.29
C ARG A 105 0.90 -6.82 -13.11
N LYS A 106 0.91 -7.88 -13.94
CA LYS A 106 2.03 -8.19 -14.85
C LYS A 106 2.05 -7.30 -16.09
N LYS A 107 0.87 -6.91 -16.58
CA LYS A 107 0.69 -6.15 -17.82
C LYS A 107 0.06 -4.79 -17.53
N ARG A 108 0.41 -3.82 -18.36
CA ARG A 108 -0.27 -2.53 -18.46
C ARG A 108 -1.33 -2.67 -19.52
N ASP A 109 -2.59 -2.69 -19.11
CA ASP A 109 -3.70 -2.81 -20.04
C ASP A 109 -4.88 -1.95 -19.55
N HIS A 110 -5.67 -1.47 -20.52
CA HIS A 110 -6.86 -0.66 -20.25
C HIS A 110 -7.90 -1.42 -19.41
N GLN A 111 -7.91 -2.76 -19.47
CA GLN A 111 -8.80 -3.60 -18.67
C GLN A 111 -8.45 -3.55 -17.18
N SER A 112 -7.17 -3.55 -16.84
CA SER A 112 -6.65 -3.45 -15.47
C SER A 112 -6.91 -2.05 -14.91
N ALA A 113 -6.67 -0.99 -15.70
CA ALA A 113 -7.02 0.37 -15.32
C ALA A 113 -8.54 0.50 -15.05
N TYR A 114 -9.39 0.01 -15.96
CA TYR A 114 -10.84 0.00 -15.80
C TYR A 114 -11.27 -0.77 -14.55
N ALA A 115 -10.76 -1.98 -14.36
CA ALA A 115 -11.12 -2.81 -13.21
C ALA A 115 -10.65 -2.18 -11.88
N PHE A 116 -9.52 -1.48 -11.87
CA PHE A 116 -9.01 -0.77 -10.70
C PHE A 116 -9.93 0.38 -10.32
N ILE A 117 -10.26 1.26 -11.28
CA ILE A 117 -11.15 2.40 -11.07
C ILE A 117 -12.56 1.92 -10.69
N LYS A 118 -13.08 0.90 -11.38
CA LYS A 118 -14.38 0.26 -11.05
C LYS A 118 -14.40 -0.23 -9.60
N ARG A 119 -13.32 -0.83 -9.12
CA ARG A 119 -13.21 -1.30 -7.72
C ARG A 119 -13.26 -0.14 -6.73
N LEU A 120 -12.60 0.98 -7.03
CA LEU A 120 -12.63 2.18 -6.20
C LEU A 120 -14.03 2.78 -6.13
N ILE A 121 -14.71 2.95 -7.27
CA ILE A 121 -16.08 3.49 -7.32
C ILE A 121 -17.05 2.62 -6.55
N LYS A 122 -16.94 1.29 -6.69
CA LYS A 122 -17.79 0.36 -5.91
C LYS A 122 -17.56 0.45 -4.40
N GLN A 123 -16.34 0.77 -3.97
CA GLN A 123 -15.98 0.83 -2.57
C GLN A 123 -16.31 2.18 -1.92
N PHE A 124 -16.04 3.28 -2.63
CA PHE A 124 -16.07 4.64 -2.08
C PHE A 124 -17.17 5.53 -2.67
N GLY A 125 -17.94 5.04 -3.65
CA GLY A 125 -18.96 5.81 -4.35
C GLY A 125 -18.42 6.59 -5.55
N LYS A 126 -19.23 7.52 -6.07
CA LYS A 126 -18.86 8.33 -7.23
C LYS A 126 -17.94 9.48 -6.82
N PRO A 127 -16.74 9.62 -7.42
CA PRO A 127 -15.90 10.79 -7.18
C PRO A 127 -16.44 12.02 -7.92
N GLN A 128 -16.09 13.21 -7.44
CA GLN A 128 -16.27 14.46 -8.19
C GLN A 128 -15.19 14.60 -9.27
N MET A 129 -13.95 14.18 -8.97
CA MET A 129 -12.83 14.31 -9.90
C MET A 129 -11.86 13.14 -9.78
N ILE A 130 -11.43 12.62 -10.91
CA ILE A 130 -10.36 11.64 -11.07
C ILE A 130 -9.23 12.30 -11.86
N ILE A 131 -8.04 12.31 -11.29
CA ILE A 131 -6.82 12.86 -11.86
C ILE A 131 -5.93 11.68 -12.24
N THR A 132 -5.47 11.64 -13.49
CA THR A 132 -4.58 10.59 -13.98
C THR A 132 -3.44 11.17 -14.81
N ASP A 133 -2.45 10.33 -15.12
CA ASP A 133 -1.51 10.60 -16.19
C ASP A 133 -2.21 10.68 -17.56
N GLN A 134 -1.45 11.06 -18.59
CA GLN A 134 -1.94 11.16 -19.96
C GLN A 134 -1.94 9.82 -20.72
N ALA A 135 -1.84 8.67 -20.02
CA ALA A 135 -1.68 7.38 -20.69
C ALA A 135 -2.92 6.97 -21.49
N PRO A 136 -2.72 6.37 -22.69
CA PRO A 136 -3.82 5.89 -23.52
C PRO A 136 -4.71 4.85 -22.81
N SER A 137 -4.12 3.92 -22.05
CA SER A 137 -4.85 2.89 -21.30
C SER A 137 -5.84 3.49 -20.31
N THR A 138 -5.43 4.54 -19.62
CA THR A 138 -6.23 5.23 -18.61
C THR A 138 -7.35 6.05 -19.24
N LYS A 139 -7.06 6.75 -20.35
CA LYS A 139 -8.09 7.48 -21.12
C LYS A 139 -9.21 6.54 -21.60
N VAL A 140 -8.85 5.41 -22.21
CA VAL A 140 -9.84 4.40 -22.67
C VAL A 140 -10.66 3.85 -21.50
N ALA A 141 -10.01 3.55 -20.37
CA ALA A 141 -10.69 3.10 -19.17
C ALA A 141 -11.67 4.16 -18.62
N MET A 142 -11.27 5.42 -18.58
CA MET A 142 -12.08 6.54 -18.08
C MET A 142 -13.31 6.79 -18.93
N THR A 143 -13.19 6.79 -20.27
CA THR A 143 -14.36 6.91 -21.16
C THR A 143 -15.41 5.83 -20.88
N LYS A 144 -14.96 4.60 -20.62
CA LYS A 144 -15.86 3.49 -20.26
C LYS A 144 -16.47 3.68 -18.87
N ILE A 145 -15.68 4.12 -17.88
CA ILE A 145 -16.15 4.38 -16.50
C ILE A 145 -17.22 5.48 -16.47
N VAL A 146 -16.99 6.60 -17.17
CA VAL A 146 -17.93 7.73 -17.23
C VAL A 146 -19.29 7.28 -17.75
N LYS A 147 -19.31 6.49 -18.84
CA LYS A 147 -20.53 5.92 -19.42
C LYS A 147 -21.22 4.94 -18.47
N VAL A 148 -20.49 3.95 -17.93
CA VAL A 148 -21.06 2.87 -17.11
C VAL A 148 -21.62 3.39 -15.78
N PHE A 149 -20.92 4.33 -15.13
CA PHE A 149 -21.31 4.86 -13.82
C PHE A 149 -22.10 6.16 -13.88
N LYS A 150 -22.41 6.68 -15.08
CA LYS A 150 -23.08 7.96 -15.30
C LYS A 150 -22.41 9.06 -14.46
N LEU A 151 -21.09 9.22 -14.65
CA LEU A 151 -20.33 10.29 -14.01
C LEU A 151 -20.47 11.58 -14.82
N ASN A 152 -20.16 12.73 -14.21
CA ASN A 152 -20.07 13.99 -14.94
C ASN A 152 -18.97 13.87 -16.03
N PRO A 153 -19.21 14.28 -17.28
CA PRO A 153 -18.19 14.26 -18.34
C PRO A 153 -16.89 14.98 -17.96
N ASN A 154 -16.97 16.02 -17.14
CA ASN A 154 -15.83 16.81 -16.67
C ASN A 154 -15.17 16.24 -15.40
N CYS A 155 -15.53 15.02 -14.98
CA CYS A 155 -14.95 14.38 -13.79
C CYS A 155 -13.55 13.82 -14.03
N HIS A 156 -13.00 13.87 -15.24
CA HIS A 156 -11.66 13.38 -15.56
C HIS A 156 -10.73 14.54 -15.92
N CYS A 157 -9.60 14.63 -15.23
CA CYS A 157 -8.55 15.60 -15.50
C CYS A 157 -7.22 14.90 -15.75
N THR A 158 -6.50 15.32 -16.79
CA THR A 158 -5.11 14.93 -17.03
C THR A 158 -4.21 16.14 -16.88
N SER A 159 -3.62 16.32 -15.69
CA SER A 159 -2.72 17.43 -15.39
C SER A 159 -1.46 16.92 -14.74
N LYS A 160 -0.31 17.18 -15.37
CA LYS A 160 1.01 16.82 -14.85
C LYS A 160 1.21 17.39 -13.45
N TYR A 161 0.87 18.66 -13.24
CA TYR A 161 1.00 19.32 -11.94
C TYR A 161 0.16 18.65 -10.84
N LEU A 162 -1.10 18.31 -11.15
CA LEU A 162 -1.97 17.64 -10.18
C LEU A 162 -1.56 16.19 -9.90
N ASN A 163 -0.86 15.54 -10.85
CA ASN A 163 -0.32 14.20 -10.71
C ASN A 163 0.96 14.15 -9.86
N ASN A 164 1.68 15.27 -9.69
CA ASN A 164 2.91 15.33 -8.89
C ASN A 164 2.73 14.77 -7.48
N LEU A 165 1.55 14.91 -6.86
CA LEU A 165 1.29 14.40 -5.51
C LEU A 165 1.37 12.87 -5.45
N ILE A 166 0.79 12.15 -6.41
CA ILE A 166 0.87 10.68 -6.43
C ILE A 166 2.25 10.22 -6.87
N GLU A 167 2.90 10.94 -7.79
CA GLU A 167 4.28 10.66 -8.19
C GLU A 167 5.27 10.82 -7.03
N GLN A 168 5.12 11.86 -6.20
CA GLN A 168 5.89 12.02 -4.96
C GLN A 168 5.56 10.92 -3.97
N ASP A 169 4.28 10.56 -3.83
CA ASP A 169 3.85 9.44 -3.00
C ASP A 169 4.36 8.10 -3.53
N HIS A 170 4.89 7.98 -4.75
CA HIS A 170 5.55 6.74 -5.20
C HIS A 170 6.92 6.51 -4.55
N ARG A 171 7.55 7.55 -3.97
CA ARG A 171 8.94 7.51 -3.49
C ARG A 171 9.15 6.50 -2.37
N HIS A 172 8.25 6.36 -1.39
CA HIS A 172 8.46 5.40 -0.28
C HIS A 172 8.45 3.94 -0.72
N ILE A 173 7.78 3.62 -1.84
CA ILE A 173 7.88 2.29 -2.46
C ILE A 173 9.18 2.16 -3.24
N LYS A 174 9.55 3.18 -4.03
CA LYS A 174 10.73 3.16 -4.90
C LYS A 174 12.07 3.18 -4.17
N VAL A 175 12.14 3.79 -2.98
CA VAL A 175 13.37 3.84 -2.15
C VAL A 175 13.84 2.43 -1.76
N ARG A 176 12.92 1.45 -1.72
CA ARG A 176 13.27 0.07 -1.38
C ARG A 176 13.99 -0.63 -2.52
N LYS A 177 15.24 -1.04 -2.29
CA LYS A 177 15.99 -1.96 -3.17
C LYS A 177 15.59 -3.43 -2.95
N THR A 178 14.29 -3.71 -2.78
CA THR A 178 13.78 -5.05 -2.50
C THR A 178 13.74 -5.93 -3.76
N ARG A 179 14.32 -7.13 -3.68
CA ARG A 179 14.24 -8.14 -4.74
C ARG A 179 13.04 -9.06 -4.50
N TYR A 180 11.89 -8.69 -5.07
CA TYR A 180 10.70 -9.53 -5.00
C TYR A 180 10.87 -10.80 -5.85
N GLN A 181 10.53 -11.96 -5.26
CA GLN A 181 10.70 -13.26 -5.90
C GLN A 181 9.47 -13.72 -6.70
N SER A 182 8.26 -13.36 -6.24
CA SER A 182 7.02 -13.70 -6.93
C SER A 182 6.00 -12.57 -6.82
N LEU A 183 5.00 -12.58 -7.70
CA LEU A 183 3.94 -11.57 -7.71
C LEU A 183 3.09 -11.63 -6.44
N ASN A 184 2.82 -12.83 -5.92
CA ASN A 184 2.03 -13.00 -4.70
C ASN A 184 2.76 -12.44 -3.48
N THR A 185 4.06 -12.72 -3.35
CA THR A 185 4.83 -12.25 -2.20
C THR A 185 5.07 -10.74 -2.26
N ALA A 186 5.33 -10.20 -3.46
CA ALA A 186 5.38 -8.76 -3.70
C ALA A 186 4.08 -8.07 -3.31
N LYS A 187 2.94 -8.61 -3.76
CA LYS A 187 1.61 -8.08 -3.46
C LYS A 187 1.35 -8.02 -1.95
N ASN A 188 1.70 -9.07 -1.20
CA ASN A 188 1.50 -9.12 0.24
C ASN A 188 2.38 -8.07 0.95
N THR A 189 3.66 -8.00 0.60
CA THR A 189 4.57 -7.00 1.17
C THR A 189 4.15 -5.57 0.85
N LEU A 190 3.83 -5.26 -0.41
CA LEU A 190 3.42 -3.91 -0.83
C LEU A 190 2.16 -3.43 -0.11
N LYS A 191 1.21 -4.33 0.15
CA LYS A 191 0.03 -4.02 0.98
C LYS A 191 0.42 -3.58 2.39
N GLY A 192 1.32 -4.30 3.05
CA GLY A 192 1.81 -3.91 4.38
C GLY A 192 2.53 -2.56 4.35
N ILE A 193 3.38 -2.35 3.35
CA ILE A 193 4.10 -1.09 3.14
C ILE A 193 3.14 0.09 3.03
N GLU A 194 2.12 -0.06 2.18
CA GLU A 194 1.12 0.98 1.98
C GLU A 194 0.32 1.28 3.24
N CYS A 195 -0.11 0.23 3.95
CA CYS A 195 -0.83 0.37 5.21
C CYS A 195 -0.01 1.18 6.21
N ILE A 196 1.24 0.77 6.47
CA ILE A 196 2.11 1.42 7.45
C ILE A 196 2.47 2.84 7.03
N TYR A 197 2.70 3.09 5.74
CA TYR A 197 2.95 4.43 5.25
C TYR A 197 1.73 5.34 5.34
N GLY A 198 0.52 4.80 5.09
CA GLY A 198 -0.74 5.52 5.30
C GLY A 198 -0.94 5.96 6.75
N LEU A 199 -0.70 5.05 7.70
CA LEU A 199 -0.76 5.36 9.13
C LEU A 199 0.32 6.38 9.54
N TYR A 200 1.53 6.25 9.02
CA TYR A 200 2.62 7.20 9.25
C TYR A 200 2.26 8.61 8.77
N LYS A 201 1.67 8.76 7.58
CA LYS A 201 1.21 10.06 7.06
C LYS A 201 0.17 10.70 7.97
N LYS A 202 -0.78 9.91 8.49
CA LYS A 202 -1.80 10.38 9.43
C LYS A 202 -1.18 10.84 10.75
N ASN A 203 -0.29 10.04 11.33
CA ASN A 203 0.40 10.37 12.59
C ASN A 203 1.24 11.66 12.46
N ARG A 204 1.94 11.84 11.33
CA ARG A 204 2.72 13.05 11.05
C ARG A 204 1.87 14.33 11.00
N ARG A 205 0.57 14.23 10.75
CA ARG A 205 -0.37 15.37 10.76
C ARG A 205 -0.97 15.63 12.13
N SER A 206 -0.95 14.64 13.03
CA SER A 206 -1.63 14.71 14.33
C SER A 206 -0.79 15.28 15.48
N LEU A 207 0.33 15.95 15.20
CA LEU A 207 1.20 16.64 16.20
C LEU A 207 1.42 15.86 17.52
N GLN A 208 1.61 14.54 17.44
CA GLN A 208 1.82 13.72 18.65
C GLN A 208 3.25 13.85 19.17
N ILE A 209 3.39 13.96 20.49
CA ILE A 209 4.68 14.16 21.19
C ILE A 209 5.67 13.02 20.94
N TYR A 210 5.20 11.76 20.99
CA TYR A 210 6.06 10.57 20.90
C TYR A 210 6.22 9.99 19.48
N GLY A 211 5.60 10.61 18.48
CA GLY A 211 5.72 10.24 17.07
C GLY A 211 5.08 8.89 16.70
N PHE A 212 5.52 8.33 15.57
CA PHE A 212 4.93 7.15 14.95
C PHE A 212 5.69 5.85 15.28
N SER A 213 4.99 4.85 15.81
CA SER A 213 5.54 3.52 16.04
C SER A 213 4.81 2.46 15.19
N PRO A 214 5.47 1.84 14.19
CA PRO A 214 4.81 0.84 13.35
C PRO A 214 4.44 -0.43 14.12
N CYS A 215 5.23 -0.82 15.14
CA CYS A 215 4.93 -2.02 15.93
C CYS A 215 3.70 -1.81 16.83
N TYR A 216 3.55 -0.62 17.42
CA TYR A 216 2.38 -0.27 18.21
C TYR A 216 1.10 -0.31 17.36
N GLU A 217 1.13 0.34 16.19
CA GLU A 217 0.00 0.37 15.25
C GLU A 217 -0.40 -1.04 14.79
N ILE A 218 0.58 -1.87 14.44
CA ILE A 218 0.32 -3.27 14.06
C ILE A 218 -0.27 -4.04 15.24
N SER A 219 0.30 -3.91 16.44
CA SER A 219 -0.18 -4.64 17.61
C SER A 219 -1.60 -4.22 17.98
N HIS A 220 -1.93 -2.94 17.87
CA HIS A 220 -3.28 -2.44 18.14
C HIS A 220 -4.29 -2.94 17.09
N MET A 221 -3.92 -2.93 15.80
CA MET A 221 -4.76 -3.49 14.73
C MET A 221 -5.02 -4.99 14.89
N LEU A 222 -4.01 -5.76 15.33
CA LEU A 222 -4.13 -7.22 15.51
C LEU A 222 -4.70 -7.62 16.89
N ALA A 223 -4.92 -6.66 17.78
CA ALA A 223 -5.65 -6.87 19.04
C ALA A 223 -7.16 -6.60 18.89
N SER A 224 -7.55 -5.82 17.87
CA SER A 224 -8.94 -5.53 17.50
C SER A 224 -9.65 -6.76 16.93
#